data_AF-A0A525D219-F1
#
_entry.id   AF-A0A525D219-F1
#
_cell.length_a   1.000
_cell.length_b   1.000
_cell.length_c   1.000
_cell.angle_alpha   90.00
_cell.angle_beta   90.00
_cell.angle_gamma   90.00
#
_symmetry.space_group_name_H-M   'P 1'
#
loop_
_entity.id
_entity.type
_entity.pdbx_description
1 polymer ?
#
loop_
_entity_poly.entity_id
_entity_poly.type
_entity_poly.pdbx_seq_one_letter_code
_entity_poly.pdbx_strand_id
1 'polypeptide(L)'
;MPSTPQRTIVAMMDGLDMEYLETIEMPFFQEMMNTGFFKEVSGVFPSVTNVNNVSIACGAWPKDHGISANSYFDKAAMAPKYMNAAEMI
;
A
#
# COMPACT_ATOMS: atom_id res chain seq x y z
N MET A 1 -10.90 5.35 -34.69
CA MET A 1 -9.70 4.56 -34.37
C MET A 1 -9.93 3.91 -33.02
N PRO A 2 -9.77 2.59 -32.83
CA PRO A 2 -9.73 2.04 -31.48
C PRO A 2 -8.50 2.62 -30.79
N SER A 3 -8.67 3.22 -29.62
CA SER A 3 -7.55 3.71 -28.82
C SER A 3 -6.70 2.52 -28.40
N THR A 4 -5.40 2.56 -28.71
CA THR A 4 -4.44 1.59 -28.15
C THR A 4 -4.60 1.62 -26.62
N PRO A 5 -4.79 0.48 -25.95
CA PRO A 5 -4.93 0.47 -24.51
C PRO A 5 -3.67 1.06 -23.88
N GLN A 6 -3.86 2.10 -23.07
CA GLN A 6 -2.78 2.73 -22.34
C GLN A 6 -2.29 1.78 -21.25
N ARG A 7 -0.98 1.58 -21.15
CA ARG A 7 -0.39 0.80 -20.06
C ARG A 7 -0.48 1.62 -18.77
N THR A 8 -1.12 1.05 -17.75
CA THR A 8 -1.20 1.65 -16.40
C THR A 8 -0.22 0.94 -15.47
N ILE A 9 0.53 1.73 -14.70
CA ILE A 9 1.44 1.24 -13.66
C ILE A 9 0.96 1.83 -12.32
N VAL A 10 0.78 0.98 -11.32
CA VAL A 10 0.55 1.38 -9.93
C VAL A 10 1.80 1.00 -9.15
N ALA A 11 2.47 1.98 -8.56
CA ALA A 11 3.69 1.78 -7.78
C ALA A 11 3.42 2.15 -6.31
N MET A 12 3.83 1.25 -5.42
CA MET A 12 3.69 1.41 -3.98
C MET A 12 5.10 1.57 -3.42
N MET A 13 5.44 2.78 -2.99
CA MET A 13 6.77 3.10 -2.48
C MET A 13 6.78 2.94 -0.96
N ASP A 14 7.22 1.78 -0.49
CA ASP A 14 7.21 1.47 0.94
C ASP A 14 8.15 2.41 1.71
N GLY A 15 7.66 2.95 2.83
CA GLY A 15 8.40 3.89 3.67
C GLY A 15 8.70 5.26 3.03
N LEU A 16 8.04 5.64 1.92
CA LEU A 16 8.17 6.98 1.36
C LEU A 16 7.39 8.00 2.19
N ASP A 17 8.02 8.48 3.25
CA ASP A 17 7.54 9.61 4.03
C ASP A 17 7.55 10.91 3.21
N MET A 18 6.62 11.81 3.52
CA MET A 18 6.52 13.15 2.92
C MET A 18 7.76 13.99 3.23
N GLU A 19 8.41 13.78 4.38
CA GLU A 19 9.66 14.46 4.72
C GLU A 19 10.74 14.25 3.65
N TYR A 20 10.78 13.07 3.00
CA TYR A 20 11.72 12.84 1.90
C TYR A 20 11.42 13.73 0.69
N LEU A 21 10.14 13.93 0.36
CA LEU A 21 9.72 14.79 -0.76
C LEU A 21 10.04 16.27 -0.50
N GLU A 22 10.09 16.69 0.77
CA GLU A 22 10.35 18.06 1.18
C GLU A 22 11.85 18.37 1.34
N THR A 23 12.64 17.40 1.80
CA THR A 23 14.03 17.62 2.21
C THR A 23 15.07 17.18 1.17
N ILE A 24 14.71 16.29 0.26
CA ILE A 24 15.62 15.74 -0.75
C ILE A 24 15.25 16.25 -2.13
N GLU A 25 16.26 16.64 -2.92
CA GLU A 25 16.07 17.02 -4.31
C GLU A 25 15.69 15.80 -5.17
N MET A 26 14.42 15.75 -5.59
CA MET A 26 13.86 14.70 -6.44
C MET A 26 13.15 15.31 -7.66
N PRO A 27 13.92 15.74 -8.68
CA PRO A 27 13.40 16.60 -9.75
C PRO A 27 12.27 15.95 -10.55
N PHE A 28 12.34 14.64 -10.82
CA PHE A 28 11.27 13.93 -11.52
C PHE A 28 9.99 13.82 -10.69
N PHE A 29 10.08 13.59 -9.38
CA PHE A 29 8.89 13.60 -8.51
C PHE A 29 8.27 14.99 -8.47
N GLN A 30 9.09 16.03 -8.31
CA GLN A 30 8.61 17.41 -8.30
C GLN A 30 7.91 17.79 -9.60
N GLU A 31 8.48 17.43 -10.76
CA GLU A 31 7.84 17.65 -12.06
C GLU A 31 6.50 16.90 -12.18
N MET A 32 6.46 15.62 -11.81
CA MET A 32 5.22 14.82 -11.82
C MET A 32 4.14 15.40 -10.91
N MET A 33 4.51 15.88 -9.72
CA MET A 33 3.57 16.48 -8.76
C MET A 33 3.02 17.82 -9.26
N ASN A 34 3.87 18.65 -9.88
CA ASN A 34 3.49 19.99 -10.36
C ASN A 34 2.70 19.97 -11.67
N THR A 35 3.01 19.03 -12.57
CA THR A 35 2.36 18.93 -13.90
C THR A 35 1.20 17.93 -13.93
N GLY A 36 1.15 17.02 -12.96
CA GLY A 36 0.13 16.01 -12.82
C GLY A 36 -0.82 16.27 -11.65
N PHE A 37 -1.09 15.23 -10.86
CA PHE A 37 -1.93 15.30 -9.68
C PHE A 37 -1.13 14.78 -8.47
N PHE A 38 -1.16 15.55 -7.39
CA PHE A 38 -0.54 15.18 -6.13
C PHE A 38 -1.49 15.42 -4.97
N LYS A 39 -1.52 14.48 -4.02
CA LYS A 39 -2.29 14.60 -2.79
C LYS A 39 -1.68 13.75 -1.69
N GLU A 40 -1.44 14.37 -0.54
CA GLU A 40 -1.15 13.65 0.69
C GLU A 40 -2.42 12.98 1.23
N VAL A 41 -2.30 11.72 1.63
CA VAL A 41 -3.40 10.90 2.14
C VAL A 41 -2.96 10.13 3.37
N SER A 42 -3.91 9.82 4.26
CA SER A 42 -3.65 8.94 5.39
C SER A 42 -3.57 7.48 4.95
N GLY A 43 -2.55 6.78 5.43
CA GLY A 43 -2.46 5.33 5.32
C GLY A 43 -3.44 4.60 6.26
N VAL A 44 -3.43 3.28 6.15
CA VAL A 44 -4.21 2.40 7.00
C VAL A 44 -3.48 2.15 8.32
N PHE A 45 -4.22 2.14 9.43
CA PHE A 45 -3.71 1.69 10.73
C PHE A 45 -4.08 0.21 10.98
N PRO A 46 -3.14 -0.65 11.43
CA PRO A 46 -1.73 -0.35 11.71
C PRO A 46 -0.92 -0.10 10.43
N SER A 47 0.05 0.83 10.50
CA SER A 47 0.87 1.27 9.36
C SER A 47 1.97 0.25 9.01
N VAL A 48 1.57 -0.99 8.76
CA VAL A 48 2.47 -2.07 8.31
C VAL A 48 2.27 -2.33 6.82
N THR A 49 3.34 -2.77 6.16
CA THR A 49 3.43 -2.95 4.70
C THR A 49 2.28 -3.79 4.13
N ASN A 50 2.04 -5.00 4.67
CA ASN A 50 1.04 -5.92 4.12
C ASN A 50 -0.38 -5.34 4.15
N VAL A 51 -0.73 -4.65 5.23
CA VAL A 51 -2.08 -4.09 5.42
C VAL A 51 -2.33 -3.00 4.40
N ASN A 52 -1.41 -2.03 4.30
CA ASN A 52 -1.52 -0.93 3.33
C ASN A 52 -1.50 -1.44 1.89
N ASN A 53 -0.62 -2.40 1.58
CA ASN A 53 -0.50 -2.89 0.22
C ASN A 53 -1.75 -3.63 -0.26
N VAL A 54 -2.34 -4.47 0.59
CA VAL A 54 -3.58 -5.18 0.25
C VAL A 54 -4.75 -4.19 0.17
N SER A 55 -4.82 -3.19 1.06
CA SER A 55 -5.86 -2.16 0.97
C SER A 55 -5.83 -1.38 -0.35
N ILE A 56 -4.63 -1.01 -0.84
CA ILE A 56 -4.47 -0.34 -2.15
C ILE A 56 -4.83 -1.29 -3.30
N ALA A 57 -4.37 -2.54 -3.26
CA ALA A 57 -4.60 -3.52 -4.33
C ALA A 57 -6.09 -3.90 -4.47
N CYS A 58 -6.80 -4.02 -3.34
CA CYS A 58 -8.22 -4.37 -3.32
C CYS A 58 -9.15 -3.15 -3.39
N GLY A 59 -8.65 -1.94 -3.11
CA GLY A 59 -9.49 -0.75 -2.94
C GLY A 59 -10.46 -0.88 -1.76
N ALA A 60 -10.06 -1.57 -0.70
CA ALA A 60 -10.93 -1.96 0.43
C ALA A 60 -10.20 -1.82 1.78
N TRP A 61 -10.95 -1.78 2.88
CA TRP A 61 -10.36 -1.66 4.22
C TRP A 61 -9.96 -3.03 4.80
N PRO A 62 -9.09 -3.09 5.83
CA PRO A 62 -8.68 -4.35 6.46
C PRO A 62 -9.83 -5.22 6.95
N LYS A 63 -10.92 -4.60 7.40
CA LYS A 63 -12.14 -5.31 7.81
C LYS A 63 -12.80 -6.09 6.66
N ASP A 64 -12.59 -5.65 5.42
CA ASP A 64 -13.24 -6.18 4.22
C ASP A 64 -12.32 -7.21 3.53
N HIS A 65 -11.00 -6.95 3.49
CA HIS A 65 -10.03 -7.87 2.86
C HIS A 65 -9.33 -8.83 3.85
N GLY A 66 -9.57 -8.71 5.15
CA GLY A 66 -9.12 -9.67 6.18
C GLY A 66 -7.66 -9.57 6.62
N ILE A 67 -6.82 -8.78 5.95
CA ILE A 67 -5.39 -8.61 6.29
C ILE A 67 -5.23 -7.37 7.18
N SER A 68 -5.02 -7.57 8.48
CA SER A 68 -4.92 -6.48 9.47
C SER A 68 -3.58 -6.39 10.20
N ALA A 69 -2.67 -7.35 9.97
CA ALA A 69 -1.32 -7.38 10.50
C ALA A 69 -0.43 -8.31 9.67
N ASN A 70 0.84 -8.47 10.08
CA ASN A 70 1.71 -9.51 9.52
C ASN A 70 1.38 -10.90 10.08
N SER A 71 0.89 -10.96 11.32
CA SER A 71 0.52 -12.18 12.01
C SER A 71 -0.55 -11.91 13.06
N TYR A 72 -1.26 -12.96 13.46
CA TYR A 72 -2.16 -12.97 14.61
C TYR A 72 -1.83 -14.15 15.52
N PHE A 73 -2.32 -14.09 16.76
CA PHE A 73 -2.20 -15.20 17.69
C PHE A 73 -3.40 -16.14 17.55
N ASP A 74 -3.16 -17.39 17.14
CA ASP A 74 -4.18 -18.43 17.11
C ASP A 74 -4.30 -19.07 18.50
N LYS A 75 -5.44 -18.85 19.15
CA LYS A 75 -5.74 -19.37 20.49
C LYS A 75 -5.93 -20.88 20.53
N ALA A 76 -6.39 -21.50 19.44
CA ALA A 76 -6.59 -22.95 19.39
C ALA A 76 -5.25 -23.68 19.27
N ALA A 77 -4.34 -23.14 18.46
CA ALA A 77 -2.98 -23.67 18.30
C ALA A 77 -2.00 -23.19 19.38
N MET A 78 -2.36 -22.16 20.16
CA MET A 78 -1.50 -21.47 21.12
C MET A 78 -0.18 -20.97 20.49
N ALA A 79 -0.25 -20.48 19.25
CA ALA A 79 0.91 -20.11 18.45
C ALA A 79 0.62 -18.91 17.54
N PRO A 80 1.65 -18.13 17.14
CA PRO A 80 1.49 -17.10 16.12
C PRO A 80 1.27 -17.73 14.74
N LYS A 81 0.34 -17.17 13.97
CA LYS A 81 0.09 -17.50 12.55
C LYS A 81 0.27 -16.28 11.67
N TYR A 82 0.96 -16.44 10.55
CA TYR A 82 1.19 -15.36 9.59
C TYR A 82 -0.03 -15.12 8.71
N MET A 83 -0.27 -13.86 8.36
CA MET A 83 -1.41 -13.46 7.50
C MET A 83 -1.14 -13.55 6.00
N ASN A 84 0.10 -13.81 5.61
CA ASN A 84 0.49 -14.08 4.23
C ASN A 84 0.68 -15.57 3.95
N ALA A 85 0.30 -16.45 4.87
CA ALA A 85 0.40 -17.89 4.68
C ALA A 85 -0.63 -18.36 3.64
N ALA A 86 -0.26 -19.35 2.83
CA ALA A 86 -1.10 -19.84 1.74
C ALA A 86 -2.47 -20.36 2.21
N GLU A 87 -2.60 -20.77 3.48
CA GLU A 87 -3.88 -21.22 4.03
C GLU A 87 -4.87 -20.07 4.31
N MET A 88 -4.44 -18.81 4.21
CA MET A 88 -5.24 -17.62 4.45
C MET A 88 -5.58 -16.83 3.16
N ILE A 89 -5.04 -17.23 2.01
CA ILE A 89 -5.24 -16.58 0.70
C ILE A 89 -6.08 -17.49 -0.20
#